data_AF-A0A0U1D738-F1
#
_entry.id   AF-A0A0U1D738-F1
#
_cell.length_a   1.000
_cell.length_b   1.000
_cell.length_c   1.000
_cell.angle_alpha   90.00
_cell.angle_beta   90.00
_cell.angle_gamma   90.00
#
_symmetry.space_group_name_H-M   'P 1'
#
loop_
_entity.id
_entity.type
_entity.pdbx_description
1 polymer ?
#
loop_
_entity_poly.entity_id
_entity_poly.type
_entity_poly.pdbx_seq_one_letter_code
_entity_poly.pdbx_strand_id
1 'polypeptide(L)'
;MVYVFPGWLELGSANKYLSVTAQRPVLLEGLVAQGVAIPAGLQVQLSDAGSEAAKKAVADAIAECAKSTQLSPPGCPQSVPNPMLVDGTAHWEAPADLSGLQYTFMSLDMGLRVMGTAEWKLTANSTDGTPMQGTPLVPMMGQIDMTQEPLTVKWAGK
;
A
#
# COMPACT_ATOMS: atom_id res chain seq x y z
N MET A 1 34.41 -12.94 -33.87
CA MET A 1 34.07 -11.49 -33.87
C MET A 1 33.76 -11.10 -32.45
N VAL A 2 34.55 -10.21 -31.85
CA VAL A 2 34.31 -9.69 -30.49
C VAL A 2 33.41 -8.46 -30.64
N TYR A 3 32.19 -8.54 -30.13
CA TYR A 3 31.22 -7.44 -30.17
C TYR A 3 31.43 -6.57 -28.93
N VAL A 4 32.07 -5.41 -29.11
CA VAL A 4 32.25 -4.41 -28.04
C VAL A 4 31.14 -3.39 -28.21
N PHE A 5 30.18 -3.35 -27.28
CA PHE A 5 29.11 -2.35 -27.27
C PHE A 5 29.67 -1.00 -26.80
N PRO A 6 29.73 0.04 -27.65
CA PRO A 6 30.25 1.34 -27.27
C PRO A 6 29.07 2.24 -26.90
N GLY A 7 28.61 2.19 -25.64
CA GLY A 7 27.53 3.06 -25.22
C GLY A 7 27.03 2.81 -23.80
N TRP A 8 26.41 3.84 -23.23
CA TRP A 8 25.63 3.74 -22.02
C TRP A 8 24.41 2.86 -22.28
N LEU A 9 24.14 1.90 -21.39
CA LEU A 9 22.93 1.09 -21.42
C LEU A 9 21.83 1.83 -20.66
N GLU A 10 20.80 2.27 -21.37
CA GLU A 10 19.56 2.77 -20.76
C GLU A 10 18.72 1.58 -20.28
N LEU A 11 18.53 1.47 -18.97
CA LEU A 11 17.77 0.41 -18.33
C LEU A 11 16.45 1.01 -17.84
N GLY A 12 15.34 0.53 -18.40
CA GLY A 12 13.99 0.98 -18.08
C GLY A 12 13.11 -0.13 -17.54
N SER A 13 11.98 0.25 -16.95
CA SER A 13 10.93 -0.67 -16.52
C SER A 13 9.82 -0.73 -17.57
N ALA A 14 9.30 -1.92 -17.86
CA ALA A 14 8.04 -2.07 -18.59
C ALA A 14 6.80 -1.84 -17.71
N ASN A 15 6.97 -1.85 -16.37
CA ASN A 15 5.92 -1.55 -15.41
C ASN A 15 5.94 -0.04 -15.11
N LYS A 16 4.85 0.66 -15.45
CA LYS A 16 4.69 2.11 -15.28
C LYS A 16 4.76 2.60 -13.83
N TYR A 17 4.59 1.70 -12.86
CA TYR A 17 4.66 2.03 -11.44
C TYR A 17 6.08 1.96 -10.88
N LEU A 18 7.02 1.37 -11.61
CA LEU A 18 8.39 1.13 -11.14
C LEU A 18 9.39 1.82 -12.06
N SER A 19 10.45 2.34 -11.47
CA SER A 19 11.62 2.88 -12.17
C SER A 19 12.84 2.02 -11.86
N VAL A 20 13.65 1.74 -12.88
CA VAL A 20 14.94 1.07 -12.72
C VAL A 20 16.03 2.11 -12.91
N THR A 21 16.96 2.22 -11.97
CA THR A 21 18.11 3.12 -12.08
C THR A 21 19.41 2.36 -11.88
N ALA A 22 20.41 2.71 -12.68
CA ALA A 22 21.77 2.20 -12.53
C ALA A 22 22.54 3.09 -11.54
N GLN A 23 22.91 2.56 -10.38
CA GLN A 23 23.73 3.28 -9.39
C GLN A 23 25.20 3.41 -9.82
N ARG A 24 25.66 2.56 -10.75
CA ARG A 24 27.00 2.58 -11.36
C ARG A 24 26.87 2.15 -12.83
N PRO A 25 27.84 2.50 -13.71
CA PRO A 25 27.84 2.02 -15.08
C PRO A 25 27.72 0.49 -15.10
N VAL A 26 26.61 -0.03 -15.60
CA VAL A 26 26.36 -1.47 -15.65
C VAL A 26 27.16 -2.03 -16.83
N LEU A 27 28.24 -2.74 -16.53
CA LEU A 27 29.00 -3.47 -17.53
C LEU A 27 28.27 -4.76 -17.91
N LEU A 28 28.50 -5.28 -19.12
CA LEU A 28 27.86 -6.50 -19.60
C LEU A 28 28.06 -7.68 -18.63
N GLU A 29 29.23 -7.79 -18.01
CA GLU A 29 29.56 -8.80 -17.00
C GLU A 29 28.64 -8.73 -15.75
N GLY A 30 28.18 -7.53 -15.39
CA GLY A 30 27.24 -7.34 -14.28
C GLY A 30 25.82 -7.81 -14.59
N LEU A 31 25.44 -7.88 -15.87
CA LEU A 31 24.14 -8.40 -16.33
C LEU A 31 24.11 -9.93 -16.44
N VAL A 32 25.27 -10.58 -16.63
CA VAL A 32 25.37 -12.05 -16.83
C VAL A 32 25.36 -12.82 -15.49
N ALA A 33 25.11 -12.16 -14.36
CA ALA A 33 25.03 -12.82 -13.06
C ALA A 33 23.80 -13.77 -12.98
N GLN A 34 24.04 -15.06 -13.25
CA GLN A 34 23.00 -16.08 -13.17
C GLN A 34 22.54 -16.29 -11.72
N GLY A 35 21.23 -16.35 -11.50
CA GLY A 35 20.62 -16.61 -10.19
C GLY A 35 20.42 -15.41 -9.28
N VAL A 36 20.70 -14.18 -9.74
CA VAL A 36 20.47 -12.95 -8.96
C VAL A 36 19.18 -12.28 -9.43
N ALA A 37 18.24 -12.03 -8.51
CA ALA A 37 16.96 -11.39 -8.83
C ALA A 37 17.10 -9.92 -9.31
N ILE A 38 18.10 -9.20 -8.80
CA ILE A 38 18.45 -7.83 -9.22
C ILE A 38 19.97 -7.75 -9.41
N PRO A 39 20.47 -7.52 -10.63
CA PRO A 39 21.91 -7.40 -10.89
C PRO A 39 22.58 -6.33 -10.03
N ALA A 40 23.82 -6.58 -9.61
CA ALA A 40 24.58 -5.64 -8.80
C ALA A 40 24.73 -4.29 -9.53
N GLY A 41 24.30 -3.21 -8.87
CA GLY A 41 24.32 -1.85 -9.43
C GLY A 41 22.99 -1.39 -10.02
N LEU A 42 21.95 -2.24 -10.05
CA LEU A 42 20.58 -1.82 -10.36
C LEU A 42 19.75 -1.62 -9.10
N GLN A 43 18.97 -0.55 -9.09
CA GLN A 43 18.00 -0.27 -8.05
C GLN A 43 16.61 -0.14 -8.68
N VAL A 44 15.67 -0.95 -8.19
CA VAL A 44 14.25 -0.80 -8.52
C VAL A 44 13.61 0.06 -7.44
N GLN A 45 12.91 1.11 -7.86
CA GLN A 45 12.24 2.06 -6.99
C GLN A 45 10.83 2.33 -7.51
N LEU A 46 9.99 2.86 -6.64
CA LEU A 46 8.68 3.35 -7.04
C LEU A 46 8.85 4.62 -7.89
N SER A 47 8.17 4.65 -9.03
CA SER A 47 8.04 5.88 -9.80
C SER A 47 7.07 6.85 -9.12
N ASP A 48 7.08 8.12 -9.54
CA ASP A 48 6.08 9.10 -9.10
C ASP A 48 4.65 8.64 -9.42
N ALA A 49 4.46 8.09 -10.63
CA ALA A 49 3.17 7.54 -11.05
C ALA A 49 2.72 6.36 -10.19
N GLY A 50 3.65 5.48 -9.80
CA GLY A 50 3.38 4.38 -8.87
C GLY A 50 3.03 4.87 -7.47
N SER A 51 3.70 5.93 -7.00
CA SER A 51 3.49 6.49 -5.67
C SER A 51 2.10 7.12 -5.56
N GLU A 52 1.71 7.88 -6.57
CA GLU A 52 0.37 8.46 -6.64
C GLU A 52 -0.73 7.40 -6.84
N ALA A 53 -0.47 6.40 -7.69
CA ALA A 53 -1.41 5.29 -7.88
C ALA A 53 -1.61 4.47 -6.59
N ALA A 54 -0.55 4.24 -5.82
CA ALA A 54 -0.64 3.54 -4.53
C ALA A 54 -1.41 4.35 -3.48
N LYS A 55 -1.13 5.65 -3.34
CA LYS A 55 -1.90 6.55 -2.45
C LYS A 55 -3.38 6.56 -2.82
N LYS A 56 -3.67 6.62 -4.11
CA LYS A 56 -5.05 6.54 -4.62
C LYS A 56 -5.70 5.19 -4.26
N ALA A 57 -5.01 4.08 -4.47
CA ALA A 57 -5.52 2.76 -4.11
C ALA A 57 -5.82 2.65 -2.60
N VAL A 58 -4.97 3.21 -1.74
CA VAL A 58 -5.21 3.32 -0.29
C VAL A 58 -6.46 4.15 0.01
N ALA A 59 -6.57 5.35 -0.56
CA ALA A 59 -7.72 6.21 -0.35
C ALA A 59 -9.04 5.55 -0.82
N ASP A 60 -9.02 4.91 -1.98
CA ASP A 60 -10.18 4.21 -2.54
C ASP A 60 -10.57 3.00 -1.65
N ALA A 61 -9.59 2.23 -1.16
CA ALA A 61 -9.84 1.11 -0.25
C ALA A 61 -10.39 1.55 1.12
N ILE A 62 -9.87 2.65 1.67
CA ILE A 62 -10.38 3.28 2.90
C ILE A 62 -11.82 3.77 2.70
N ALA A 63 -12.09 4.44 1.59
CA ALA A 63 -13.43 4.93 1.26
C ALA A 63 -14.44 3.79 1.09
N GLU A 64 -14.02 2.65 0.56
CA GLU A 64 -14.86 1.45 0.49
C GLU A 64 -15.11 0.86 1.87
N CYS A 65 -14.08 0.77 2.71
CA CYS A 65 -14.23 0.32 4.10
C CYS A 65 -15.18 1.20 4.91
N ALA A 66 -15.17 2.52 4.68
CA ALA A 66 -16.07 3.46 5.35
C ALA A 66 -17.57 3.18 5.09
N LYS A 67 -17.92 2.47 4.00
CA LYS A 67 -19.31 2.10 3.69
C LYS A 67 -19.83 0.94 4.51
N SER A 68 -18.95 0.22 5.21
CA SER A 68 -19.36 -0.89 6.07
C SER A 68 -20.21 -0.39 7.24
N THR A 69 -21.15 -1.22 7.70
CA THR A 69 -21.93 -0.97 8.91
C THR A 69 -21.52 -1.86 10.09
N GLN A 70 -20.52 -2.71 9.89
CA GLN A 70 -19.97 -3.58 10.95
C GLN A 70 -18.96 -2.81 11.80
N LEU A 71 -18.85 -3.16 13.08
CA LEU A 71 -17.83 -2.61 13.98
C LEU A 71 -16.41 -3.16 13.67
N SER A 72 -16.35 -4.33 13.04
CA SER A 72 -15.11 -4.99 12.64
C SER A 72 -15.27 -5.66 11.26
N PRO A 73 -15.35 -4.87 10.17
CA PRO A 73 -15.51 -5.43 8.84
C PRO A 73 -14.32 -6.30 8.41
N PRO A 74 -14.59 -7.48 7.82
CA PRO A 74 -13.53 -8.33 7.31
C PRO A 74 -12.78 -7.67 6.16
N GLY A 75 -11.45 -7.74 6.18
CA GLY A 75 -10.59 -7.17 5.13
C GLY A 75 -10.43 -5.65 5.17
N CYS A 76 -10.91 -4.99 6.23
CA CYS A 76 -10.73 -3.56 6.47
C CYS A 76 -9.86 -3.31 7.70
N PRO A 77 -9.13 -2.17 7.75
CA PRO A 77 -8.24 -1.87 8.85
C PRO A 77 -9.02 -1.44 10.10
N GLN A 78 -10.20 -0.84 9.93
CA GLN A 78 -11.05 -0.42 11.04
C GLN A 78 -11.63 -1.63 11.79
N SER A 79 -11.37 -1.69 13.08
CA SER A 79 -11.90 -2.75 13.94
C SER A 79 -11.99 -2.23 15.37
N VAL A 80 -13.22 -2.05 15.84
CA VAL A 80 -13.53 -1.56 17.20
C VAL A 80 -14.55 -2.51 17.83
N PRO A 81 -14.12 -3.72 18.24
CA PRO A 81 -14.99 -4.65 18.94
C PRO A 81 -15.32 -4.07 20.32
N ASN A 82 -16.50 -3.46 20.45
CA ASN A 82 -16.99 -2.90 21.71
C ASN A 82 -18.34 -3.56 22.06
N PRO A 83 -18.43 -4.31 23.17
CA PRO A 83 -19.66 -5.00 23.57
C PRO A 83 -20.80 -4.04 23.94
N MET A 84 -20.50 -2.78 24.18
CA MET A 84 -21.50 -1.73 24.44
C MET A 84 -22.12 -1.19 23.15
N LEU A 85 -21.58 -1.51 21.96
CA LEU A 85 -22.07 -1.04 20.68
C LEU A 85 -22.78 -2.17 19.93
N VAL A 86 -23.86 -1.84 19.25
CA VAL A 86 -24.64 -2.78 18.44
C VAL A 86 -23.97 -2.93 17.08
N ASP A 87 -23.48 -4.14 16.79
CA ASP A 87 -22.92 -4.46 15.49
C ASP A 87 -23.95 -4.30 14.37
N GLY A 88 -23.51 -3.87 13.18
CA GLY A 88 -24.40 -3.54 12.07
C GLY A 88 -25.02 -2.13 12.11
N THR A 89 -24.80 -1.37 13.19
CA THR A 89 -25.24 0.04 13.29
C THR A 89 -24.09 1.04 13.14
N ALA A 90 -22.89 0.56 12.83
CA ALA A 90 -21.73 1.44 12.67
C ALA A 90 -21.89 2.32 11.43
N HIS A 91 -21.46 3.57 11.57
CA HIS A 91 -21.27 4.50 10.48
C HIS A 91 -19.84 5.02 10.58
N TRP A 92 -19.02 4.61 9.63
CA TRP A 92 -17.62 4.98 9.55
C TRP A 92 -17.46 6.17 8.61
N GLU A 93 -16.75 7.20 9.06
CA GLU A 93 -16.26 8.24 8.17
C GLU A 93 -14.76 8.01 7.95
N ALA A 94 -14.36 7.99 6.68
CA ALA A 94 -12.97 7.86 6.28
C ALA A 94 -12.12 8.99 6.90
N PRO A 95 -10.88 8.70 7.33
CA PRO A 95 -9.95 9.72 7.79
C PRO A 95 -9.70 10.76 6.70
N ALA A 96 -9.82 12.05 7.04
CA ALA A 96 -9.50 13.13 6.12
C ALA A 96 -7.98 13.31 5.95
N ASP A 97 -7.20 12.88 6.94
CA ASP A 97 -5.75 12.94 6.93
C ASP A 97 -5.14 11.52 6.93
N LEU A 98 -4.33 11.25 5.91
CA LEU A 98 -3.57 10.00 5.74
C LEU A 98 -2.05 10.26 5.79
N SER A 99 -1.63 11.45 6.21
CA SER A 99 -0.21 11.83 6.31
C SER A 99 0.56 10.96 7.31
N GLY A 100 -0.13 10.36 8.28
CA GLY A 100 0.42 9.37 9.21
C GLY A 100 0.77 8.02 8.58
N LEU A 101 0.44 7.79 7.31
CA LEU A 101 0.77 6.56 6.59
C LEU A 101 2.14 6.64 5.92
N GLN A 102 2.96 5.63 6.21
CA GLN A 102 4.26 5.42 5.60
C GLN A 102 4.17 4.33 4.54
N TYR A 103 4.82 4.58 3.40
CA TYR A 103 4.83 3.69 2.24
C TYR A 103 6.25 3.18 2.03
N THR A 104 6.47 1.90 2.31
CA THR A 104 7.79 1.26 2.22
C THR A 104 7.80 0.27 1.07
N PHE A 105 8.54 0.60 0.00
CA PHE A 105 8.70 -0.29 -1.14
C PHE A 105 9.71 -1.39 -0.85
N MET A 106 9.34 -2.62 -1.19
CA MET A 106 10.16 -3.80 -1.09
C MET A 106 10.44 -4.32 -2.49
N SER A 107 11.65 -4.07 -2.98
CA SER A 107 12.05 -4.42 -4.35
C SER A 107 12.16 -5.93 -4.60
N LEU A 108 12.33 -6.74 -3.55
CA LEU A 108 12.49 -8.19 -3.67
C LEU A 108 11.18 -8.93 -3.95
N ASP A 109 10.08 -8.49 -3.33
CA ASP A 109 8.74 -9.07 -3.52
C ASP A 109 7.82 -8.16 -4.35
N MET A 110 8.36 -7.05 -4.87
CA MET A 110 7.65 -6.01 -5.61
C MET A 110 6.41 -5.50 -4.85
N GLY A 111 6.44 -5.58 -3.52
CA GLY A 111 5.38 -5.16 -2.63
C GLY A 111 5.60 -3.74 -2.13
N LEU A 112 4.51 -3.00 -1.95
CA LEU A 112 4.50 -1.75 -1.20
C LEU A 112 3.75 -1.97 0.11
N ARG A 113 4.46 -1.82 1.23
CA ARG A 113 3.86 -1.89 2.56
C ARG A 113 3.36 -0.52 2.97
N VAL A 114 2.13 -0.48 3.47
CA VAL A 114 1.49 0.71 4.04
C VAL A 114 1.39 0.48 5.54
N MET A 115 2.01 1.33 6.33
CA MET A 115 1.97 1.25 7.79
C MET A 115 1.75 2.61 8.42
N GLY A 116 0.94 2.66 9.46
CA GLY A 116 0.73 3.89 10.22
C GLY A 116 -0.52 3.81 11.05
N THR A 117 -1.06 4.97 11.41
CA THR A 117 -2.32 5.11 12.12
C THR A 117 -3.14 6.19 11.46
N ALA A 118 -4.46 6.02 11.44
CA ALA A 118 -5.37 7.06 10.99
C ALA A 118 -6.55 7.19 11.97
N GLU A 119 -7.03 8.42 12.16
CA GLU A 119 -8.19 8.70 13.00
C GLU A 119 -9.47 8.50 12.19
N TRP A 120 -10.21 7.46 12.54
CA TRP A 120 -11.53 7.20 11.97
C TRP A 120 -12.57 7.85 12.85
N LYS A 121 -13.65 8.36 12.26
CA LYS A 121 -14.84 8.71 13.05
C LYS A 121 -15.81 7.55 12.96
N LEU A 122 -16.32 7.15 14.11
CA LEU A 122 -17.29 6.08 14.26
C LEU A 122 -18.52 6.65 14.96
N THR A 123 -19.69 6.46 14.36
CA THR A 123 -20.97 6.66 15.03
C THR A 123 -21.71 5.32 15.04
N ALA A 124 -22.15 4.85 16.19
CA ALA A 124 -22.89 3.58 16.31
C ALA A 124 -23.89 3.66 17.45
N ASN A 125 -24.91 2.81 17.45
CA ASN A 125 -25.85 2.74 18.58
C ASN A 125 -25.26 1.91 19.71
N SER A 126 -25.42 2.40 20.94
CA SER A 126 -25.20 1.60 22.15
C SER A 126 -26.26 0.50 22.27
N THR A 127 -25.97 -0.55 23.02
CA THR A 127 -26.94 -1.58 23.42
C THR A 127 -28.16 -1.00 24.14
N ASP A 128 -28.00 0.16 24.77
CA ASP A 128 -29.07 0.88 25.47
C ASP A 128 -29.89 1.80 24.53
N GLY A 129 -29.63 1.76 23.21
CA GLY A 129 -30.35 2.52 22.19
C GLY A 129 -29.90 3.98 22.01
N THR A 130 -28.89 4.43 22.76
CA THR A 130 -28.33 5.78 22.62
C THR A 130 -27.27 5.81 21.52
N PRO A 131 -27.31 6.77 20.58
CA PRO A 131 -26.22 6.94 19.61
C PRO A 131 -24.94 7.39 20.31
N MET A 132 -23.84 6.69 20.04
CA MET A 132 -22.51 7.00 20.52
C MET A 132 -21.61 7.39 19.34
N GLN A 133 -20.76 8.40 19.58
CA GLN A 133 -19.76 8.83 18.62
C GLN A 133 -18.37 8.71 19.25
N GLY A 134 -17.39 8.33 18.46
CA GLY A 134 -15.99 8.29 18.86
C GLY A 134 -15.05 8.50 17.68
N THR A 135 -13.79 8.80 17.99
CA THR A 135 -12.72 8.98 17.03
C THR A 135 -11.60 7.97 17.29
N PRO A 136 -11.83 6.66 17.03
CA PRO A 136 -10.80 5.65 17.25
C PRO A 136 -9.59 5.89 16.35
N LEU A 137 -8.40 5.87 16.96
CA LEU A 137 -7.14 5.79 16.23
C LEU A 137 -6.91 4.33 15.79
N VAL A 138 -6.99 4.07 14.49
CA VAL A 138 -6.90 2.72 13.93
C VAL A 138 -5.49 2.49 13.37
N PRO A 139 -4.79 1.42 13.79
CA PRO A 139 -3.54 1.02 13.14
C PRO A 139 -3.84 0.49 11.73
N MET A 140 -3.23 1.12 10.75
CA MET A 140 -3.37 0.76 9.34
C MET A 140 -2.14 -0.02 8.92
N MET A 141 -2.33 -1.29 8.57
CA MET A 141 -1.29 -2.16 8.02
C MET A 141 -1.83 -2.81 6.77
N GLY A 142 -1.26 -2.46 5.62
CA GLY A 142 -1.69 -2.93 4.32
C GLY A 142 -0.52 -3.31 3.43
N GLN A 143 -0.79 -4.14 2.44
CA GLN A 143 0.16 -4.51 1.40
C GLN A 143 -0.47 -4.32 0.03
N ILE A 144 0.30 -3.72 -0.88
CA ILE A 144 -0.07 -3.51 -2.27
C ILE A 144 0.93 -4.29 -3.13
N ASP A 145 0.40 -5.10 -4.03
CA ASP A 145 1.20 -5.77 -5.06
C ASP A 145 1.37 -4.81 -6.25
N MET A 146 2.59 -4.28 -6.45
CA MET A 146 2.88 -3.30 -7.50
C MET A 146 2.93 -3.91 -8.90
N THR A 147 2.76 -5.23 -9.02
CA THR A 147 2.71 -5.94 -10.30
C THR A 147 1.29 -6.05 -10.88
N GLN A 148 0.27 -5.70 -10.10
CA GLN A 148 -1.14 -5.82 -10.50
C GLN A 148 -1.70 -4.52 -11.10
N GLU A 149 -2.62 -4.68 -12.04
CA GLU A 149 -3.45 -3.59 -12.57
C GLU A 149 -4.94 -4.01 -12.55
N PRO A 150 -5.81 -3.31 -11.80
CA PRO A 150 -5.53 -2.15 -10.93
C PRO A 150 -4.78 -2.52 -9.64
N LEU A 151 -4.09 -1.55 -9.03
CA LEU A 151 -3.48 -1.72 -7.71
C LEU A 151 -4.58 -1.91 -6.66
N THR A 152 -4.46 -2.95 -5.84
CA THR A 152 -5.38 -3.25 -4.75
C THR A 152 -4.65 -3.32 -3.42
N VAL A 153 -5.30 -2.86 -2.35
CA VAL A 153 -4.73 -2.89 -0.99
C VAL A 153 -5.30 -4.07 -0.24
N LYS A 154 -4.42 -4.92 0.29
CA LYS A 154 -4.78 -5.99 1.23
C LYS A 154 -4.47 -5.52 2.64
N TRP A 155 -5.51 -5.19 3.41
CA TRP A 155 -5.36 -4.82 4.81
C TRP A 155 -5.14 -6.07 5.67
N ALA A 156 -4.33 -5.94 6.72
CA ALA A 156 -4.09 -6.99 7.72
C ALA A 156 -5.26 -7.15 8.72
N GLY A 157 -6.43 -6.59 8.43
CA GLY A 157 -7.64 -6.73 9.24
C GLY A 157 -8.12 -8.17 9.28
N LYS A 158 -8.60 -8.60 10.45
CA LYS A 158 -9.17 -9.95 10.67
C LYS A 158 -10.45 -10.17 9.88
#